data_AF-A0A6J5XSK8-F1
#
_entry.id   AF-A0A6J5XSK8-F1
#
_cell.length_a   1.000
_cell.length_b   1.000
_cell.length_c   1.000
_cell.angle_alpha   90.00
_cell.angle_beta   90.00
_cell.angle_gamma   90.00
#
_symmetry.space_group_name_H-M   'P 1'
#
loop_
_entity.id
_entity.type
_entity.pdbx_description
1 polymer ?
#
loop_
_entity_poly.entity_id
_entity_poly.type
_entity_poly.pdbx_seq_one_letter_code
_entity_poly.pdbx_strand_id
1 'polypeptide(L)'
;MACRCQNRLTGLEDATGVWYEKETDIHAITVSYFQDLFTTSQPSRINEAVDCVSKRITESEGSLLLKAVTQEEVFDTVKSLSPSTSPRPDGFTGAFFQHHWAVVGTNVFRLVQSFFHSGKLPRRLNHTLITLIPKIPNPRNMKQWRPISLCNIISPHQSAFVAERQITDNILVVHEILHSLQRSKGSDPKTLALKLDMAKAFDRVEWPFLIAMMKKLGFPYQFCSWIFECISTVSYSVLINGAAIGHVNPSRGLRQGDPLSPFLFLICAEGLTSLIKAFEERQALHVFRLRGDGISISHLLFANDSVLFCRADEREAQFVLNILQCYEAASG
;
A
#
# COMPACT_ATOMS: atom_id res chain seq x y z
N MET A 1 5.35 -26.81 -10.47
CA MET A 1 6.71 -27.26 -10.07
C MET A 1 7.85 -26.61 -10.88
N ALA A 2 7.66 -25.49 -11.60
CA ALA A 2 8.72 -24.88 -12.42
C ALA A 2 9.40 -23.63 -11.81
N CYS A 3 8.98 -23.15 -10.63
CA CYS A 3 9.47 -21.87 -10.07
C CYS A 3 10.46 -22.03 -8.88
N ARG A 4 10.94 -23.24 -8.59
CA ARG A 4 11.81 -23.50 -7.41
C ARG A 4 13.32 -23.30 -7.65
N CYS A 5 13.79 -23.32 -8.91
CA CYS A 5 15.23 -23.29 -9.20
C CYS A 5 15.82 -21.91 -9.53
N GLN A 6 15.02 -20.87 -9.75
CA GLN A 6 15.52 -19.56 -10.20
C GLN A 6 15.73 -18.51 -9.09
N ASN A 7 15.31 -18.78 -7.85
CA ASN A 7 15.33 -17.79 -6.75
C ASN A 7 16.17 -18.24 -5.54
N ARG A 8 17.20 -19.08 -5.74
CA ARG A 8 18.11 -19.41 -4.64
C ARG A 8 19.03 -18.22 -4.37
N LEU A 9 19.00 -17.72 -3.15
CA LEU A 9 19.89 -16.65 -2.72
C LEU A 9 21.25 -17.28 -2.40
N THR A 10 22.23 -17.07 -3.28
CA THR A 10 23.61 -17.62 -3.14
C THR A 10 24.58 -16.62 -2.55
N GLY A 11 24.27 -15.34 -2.62
CA GLY A 11 25.06 -14.27 -2.03
C GLY A 11 24.28 -12.96 -1.99
N LEU A 12 24.74 -12.05 -1.13
CA LEU A 12 24.09 -10.77 -0.90
C LEU A 12 25.12 -9.71 -0.52
N GLU A 13 24.94 -8.52 -1.08
CA GLU A 13 25.71 -7.33 -0.75
C GLU A 13 25.02 -6.57 0.40
N ASP A 14 25.80 -6.19 1.41
CA ASP A 14 25.32 -5.39 2.54
C ASP A 14 25.19 -3.89 2.20
N ALA A 15 24.84 -3.06 3.18
CA ALA A 15 24.70 -1.61 2.98
C ALA A 15 26.03 -0.88 2.72
N THR A 16 27.18 -1.51 3.01
CA THR A 16 28.53 -0.96 2.83
C THR A 16 29.17 -1.38 1.50
N GLY A 17 28.50 -2.26 0.75
CA GLY A 17 28.97 -2.76 -0.54
C GLY A 17 29.80 -4.04 -0.46
N VAL A 18 29.85 -4.68 0.72
CA VAL A 18 30.60 -5.93 0.92
C VAL A 18 29.73 -7.13 0.54
N TRP A 19 30.30 -8.07 -0.21
CA TRP A 19 29.62 -9.29 -0.68
C TRP A 19 29.78 -10.45 0.29
N TYR A 20 28.68 -11.12 0.62
CA TYR A 20 28.65 -12.29 1.50
C TYR A 20 27.99 -13.47 0.81
N GLU A 21 28.56 -14.66 1.00
CA GLU A 21 28.06 -15.92 0.44
C GLU A 21 27.68 -16.95 1.51
N LYS A 22 28.11 -16.71 2.76
CA LYS A 22 27.72 -17.57 3.88
C LYS A 22 26.25 -17.36 4.21
N GLU A 23 25.55 -18.46 4.37
CA GLU A 23 24.11 -18.47 4.66
C GLU A 23 23.77 -17.68 5.94
N THR A 24 24.62 -17.76 6.98
CA THR A 24 24.45 -17.00 8.22
C THR A 24 24.48 -15.49 8.00
N ASP A 25 25.38 -15.03 7.14
CA ASP A 25 25.58 -13.60 6.87
C ASP A 25 24.43 -13.08 6.01
N ILE A 26 24.02 -13.85 5.00
CA ILE A 26 22.83 -13.60 4.18
C ILE A 26 21.58 -13.47 5.07
N HIS A 27 21.40 -14.38 6.04
CA HIS A 27 20.29 -14.35 6.98
C HIS A 27 20.31 -13.07 7.82
N ALA A 28 21.47 -12.73 8.39
CA ALA A 28 21.63 -11.53 9.21
C ALA A 28 21.33 -10.24 8.42
N ILE A 29 21.90 -10.08 7.23
CA ILE A 29 21.68 -8.92 6.36
C ILE A 29 20.19 -8.79 6.00
N THR A 30 19.54 -9.90 5.68
CA THR A 30 18.13 -9.90 5.28
C THR A 30 17.22 -9.50 6.44
N VAL A 31 17.43 -10.07 7.63
CA VAL A 31 16.63 -9.75 8.82
C VAL A 31 16.84 -8.30 9.23
N SER A 32 18.09 -7.83 9.28
CA SER A 32 18.42 -6.42 9.58
C SER A 32 17.73 -5.48 8.61
N TYR A 33 17.79 -5.76 7.31
CA TYR A 33 17.15 -4.94 6.29
C TYR A 33 15.64 -4.79 6.50
N PHE A 34 14.93 -5.87 6.84
CA PHE A 34 13.48 -5.80 7.07
C PHE A 34 13.12 -5.17 8.41
N GLN A 35 13.95 -5.36 9.45
CA GLN A 35 13.80 -4.63 10.71
C GLN A 35 13.89 -3.13 10.47
N ASP A 36 14.91 -2.67 9.74
CA ASP A 36 15.08 -1.24 9.42
C ASP A 36 13.96 -0.72 8.51
N LEU A 37 13.57 -1.51 7.50
CA LEU A 37 12.52 -1.12 6.56
C LEU A 37 11.19 -0.88 7.27
N PHE A 38 10.80 -1.77 8.18
CA PHE A 38 9.51 -1.69 8.87
C PHE A 38 9.56 -1.00 10.24
N THR A 39 10.67 -0.34 10.57
CA THR A 39 10.76 0.51 11.76
C THR A 39 10.29 1.92 11.44
N THR A 40 9.40 2.46 12.27
CA THR A 40 8.85 3.82 12.15
C THR A 40 9.95 4.88 12.06
N SER A 41 9.74 5.88 11.21
CA SER A 41 10.58 7.09 11.15
C SER A 41 10.21 8.14 12.20
N GLN A 42 9.20 7.87 13.04
CA GLN A 42 8.63 8.82 14.01
C GLN A 42 8.09 10.09 13.31
N PRO A 43 6.94 9.98 12.59
CA PRO A 43 6.40 11.07 11.80
C PRO A 43 6.03 12.29 12.67
N SER A 44 6.31 13.49 12.17
CA SER A 44 6.20 14.75 12.93
C SER A 44 5.12 15.71 12.42
N ARG A 45 4.73 15.62 11.14
CA ARG A 45 3.81 16.57 10.48
C ARG A 45 2.43 16.01 10.18
N ILE A 46 1.98 15.00 10.94
CA ILE A 46 0.70 14.32 10.70
C ILE A 46 -0.48 15.30 10.69
N ASN A 47 -0.64 16.12 11.73
CA ASN A 47 -1.79 17.03 11.83
C ASN A 47 -1.82 18.01 10.65
N GLU A 48 -0.67 18.60 10.31
CA GLU A 48 -0.57 19.51 9.17
C GLU A 48 -0.96 18.83 7.85
N ALA A 49 -0.54 17.58 7.64
CA ALA A 49 -0.87 16.81 6.45
C ALA A 49 -2.36 16.43 6.37
N VAL A 50 -3.02 16.20 7.51
CA VAL A 50 -4.43 15.74 7.54
C VAL A 50 -5.45 16.86 7.78
N ASP A 51 -5.01 18.09 8.09
CA ASP A 51 -5.92 19.21 8.41
C ASP A 51 -6.69 19.72 7.21
N CYS A 52 -6.15 19.57 6.01
CA CYS A 52 -6.84 19.87 4.75
C CYS A 52 -7.82 18.77 4.30
N VAL A 53 -7.93 17.66 5.05
CA VAL A 53 -8.78 16.54 4.66
C VAL A 53 -10.20 16.78 5.15
N SER A 54 -11.12 16.85 4.20
CA SER A 54 -12.55 16.97 4.48
C SER A 54 -13.18 15.61 4.77
N LYS A 55 -14.15 15.59 5.69
CA LYS A 55 -14.98 14.43 5.97
C LYS A 55 -15.70 13.97 4.69
N ARG A 56 -15.64 12.68 4.39
CA ARG A 56 -16.28 12.05 3.22
C ARG A 56 -17.35 11.05 3.60
N ILE A 57 -17.15 10.36 4.72
CA ILE A 57 -18.06 9.31 5.21
C ILE A 57 -19.11 9.96 6.10
N THR A 58 -20.36 9.76 5.72
CA THR A 58 -21.54 10.16 6.50
C THR A 58 -21.75 9.22 7.69
N GLU A 59 -22.55 9.64 8.66
CA GLU A 59 -22.83 8.82 9.84
C GLU A 59 -23.61 7.54 9.51
N SER A 60 -24.49 7.60 8.50
CA SER A 60 -25.21 6.44 8.00
C SER A 60 -24.27 5.42 7.35
N GLU A 61 -23.36 5.86 6.48
CA GLU A 61 -22.32 5.01 5.89
C GLU A 61 -21.39 4.44 6.96
N GLY A 62 -20.97 5.27 7.93
CA GLY A 62 -20.18 4.81 9.06
C GLY A 62 -20.89 3.72 9.87
N SER A 63 -22.21 3.83 10.04
CA SER A 63 -23.01 2.81 10.73
C SER A 63 -23.08 1.49 9.97
N LEU A 64 -23.03 1.51 8.62
CA LEU A 64 -22.96 0.29 7.81
C LEU A 64 -21.67 -0.49 8.09
N LEU A 65 -20.54 0.20 8.28
CA LEU A 65 -19.25 -0.40 8.59
C LEU A 65 -19.21 -1.13 9.94
N LEU A 66 -20.17 -0.83 10.83
CA LEU A 66 -20.26 -1.43 12.17
C LEU A 66 -21.31 -2.54 12.27
N LYS A 67 -21.99 -2.88 11.17
CA LYS A 67 -22.95 -3.97 11.16
C LYS A 67 -22.28 -5.30 11.48
N ALA A 68 -23.02 -6.16 12.17
CA ALA A 68 -22.54 -7.50 12.47
C ALA A 68 -22.35 -8.29 11.18
N VAL A 69 -21.17 -8.89 11.02
CA VAL A 69 -20.85 -9.75 9.89
C VAL A 69 -21.71 -11.00 9.92
N THR A 70 -22.27 -11.34 8.77
CA THR A 70 -23.10 -12.52 8.56
C THR A 70 -22.28 -13.73 8.11
N GLN A 71 -22.80 -14.93 8.31
CA GLN A 71 -22.12 -16.15 7.87
C GLN A 71 -22.06 -16.23 6.33
N GLU A 72 -23.04 -15.64 5.63
CA GLU A 72 -23.08 -15.56 4.17
C GLU A 72 -21.95 -14.69 3.63
N GLU A 73 -21.75 -13.48 4.18
CA GLU A 73 -20.64 -12.59 3.80
C GLU A 73 -19.27 -13.26 3.98
N VAL A 74 -19.07 -14.01 5.08
CA VAL A 74 -17.83 -14.76 5.31
C VAL A 74 -17.68 -15.87 4.28
N PHE A 75 -18.76 -16.60 3.97
CA PHE A 75 -18.70 -17.69 3.00
C PHE A 75 -18.41 -17.18 1.58
N ASP A 76 -19.03 -16.09 1.16
CA ASP A 76 -18.79 -15.50 -0.15
C ASP A 76 -17.38 -14.92 -0.27
N THR A 77 -16.84 -14.37 0.82
CA THR A 77 -15.41 -14.01 0.90
C THR A 77 -14.52 -15.25 0.70
N VAL A 78 -14.85 -16.39 1.33
CA VAL A 78 -14.11 -17.65 1.16
C VAL A 78 -14.23 -18.23 -0.26
N LYS A 79 -15.38 -18.09 -0.91
CA LYS A 79 -15.55 -18.48 -2.32
C LYS A 79 -14.73 -17.62 -3.28
N SER A 80 -14.56 -16.34 -2.96
CA SER A 80 -13.77 -15.42 -3.78
C SER A 80 -12.26 -15.72 -3.75
N LEU A 81 -11.82 -16.55 -2.80
CA LEU A 81 -10.43 -17.01 -2.71
C LEU A 81 -10.03 -17.80 -3.95
N SER A 82 -8.80 -17.63 -4.39
CA SER A 82 -8.26 -18.47 -5.45
C SER A 82 -8.00 -19.90 -4.96
N PRO A 83 -8.52 -20.94 -5.66
CA PRO A 83 -8.37 -22.34 -5.25
C PRO A 83 -6.92 -22.83 -5.22
N SER A 84 -6.08 -22.29 -6.11
CA SER A 84 -4.67 -22.67 -6.32
C SER A 84 -3.67 -21.77 -5.58
N THR A 85 -4.12 -21.03 -4.57
CA THR A 85 -3.25 -20.22 -3.71
C THR A 85 -2.17 -21.09 -3.08
N SER A 86 -0.94 -20.54 -3.00
CA SER A 86 0.15 -21.22 -2.30
C SER A 86 -0.28 -21.50 -0.86
N PRO A 87 -0.06 -22.70 -0.32
CA PRO A 87 -0.54 -23.06 1.01
C PRO A 87 0.11 -22.17 2.08
N ARG A 88 -0.61 -21.93 3.18
CA ARG A 88 0.00 -21.36 4.40
C ARG A 88 1.05 -22.36 4.92
N PRO A 89 1.89 -21.99 5.90
CA PRO A 89 2.74 -22.97 6.59
C PRO A 89 1.97 -24.18 7.14
N ASP A 90 0.65 -24.05 7.34
CA ASP A 90 -0.27 -25.11 7.75
C ASP A 90 -0.70 -26.09 6.63
N GLY A 91 -0.37 -25.81 5.36
CA GLY A 91 -0.69 -26.67 4.23
C GLY A 91 -2.07 -26.46 3.60
N PHE A 92 -2.94 -25.60 4.15
CA PHE A 92 -4.30 -25.42 3.63
C PHE A 92 -4.37 -24.33 2.55
N THR A 93 -5.08 -24.63 1.46
CA THR A 93 -5.31 -23.71 0.33
C THR A 93 -6.74 -23.17 0.34
N GLY A 94 -7.04 -22.16 -0.50
CA GLY A 94 -8.42 -21.68 -0.69
C GLY A 94 -9.40 -22.81 -1.04
N ALA A 95 -8.97 -23.79 -1.86
CA ALA A 95 -9.77 -24.94 -2.23
C ALA A 95 -10.20 -25.80 -1.03
N PHE A 96 -9.35 -25.92 0.00
CA PHE A 96 -9.69 -26.66 1.21
C PHE A 96 -10.91 -26.05 1.91
N PHE A 97 -10.90 -24.73 2.13
CA PHE A 97 -11.98 -24.02 2.80
C PHE A 97 -13.27 -24.00 1.98
N GLN A 98 -13.16 -23.91 0.65
CA GLN A 98 -14.30 -23.97 -0.26
C GLN A 98 -14.95 -25.36 -0.25
N HIS A 99 -14.16 -26.43 -0.35
CA HIS A 99 -14.67 -27.80 -0.42
C HIS A 99 -15.20 -28.30 0.93
N HIS A 100 -14.54 -27.96 2.04
CA HIS A 100 -14.87 -28.47 3.37
C HIS A 100 -15.66 -27.46 4.23
N TRP A 101 -16.29 -26.45 3.61
CA TRP A 101 -17.03 -25.40 4.33
C TRP A 101 -18.10 -25.95 5.27
N ALA A 102 -18.77 -27.04 4.90
CA ALA A 102 -19.77 -27.70 5.75
C ALA A 102 -19.20 -28.18 7.10
N VAL A 103 -17.89 -28.46 7.16
CA VAL A 103 -17.20 -28.94 8.37
C VAL A 103 -16.53 -27.79 9.11
N VAL A 104 -15.82 -26.90 8.41
CA VAL A 104 -15.00 -25.85 9.04
C VAL A 104 -15.69 -24.49 9.15
N GLY A 105 -16.76 -24.26 8.39
CA GLY A 105 -17.36 -22.95 8.19
C GLY A 105 -17.89 -22.31 9.47
N THR A 106 -18.50 -23.10 10.36
CA THR A 106 -18.96 -22.59 11.67
C THR A 106 -17.81 -22.09 12.53
N ASN A 107 -16.67 -22.78 12.52
CA ASN A 107 -15.50 -22.38 13.32
C ASN A 107 -14.83 -21.15 12.73
N VAL A 108 -14.72 -21.06 11.40
CA VAL A 108 -14.24 -19.87 10.69
C VAL A 108 -15.13 -18.67 10.99
N PHE A 109 -16.45 -18.83 10.88
CA PHE A 109 -17.40 -17.76 11.19
C PHE A 109 -17.30 -17.28 12.64
N ARG A 110 -17.25 -18.20 13.62
CA ARG A 110 -17.07 -17.83 15.04
C ARG A 110 -15.79 -17.06 15.29
N LEU A 111 -14.69 -17.45 14.62
CA LEU A 111 -13.42 -16.73 14.73
C LEU A 111 -13.54 -15.31 14.16
N VAL A 112 -14.09 -15.14 12.96
CA VAL A 112 -14.31 -13.83 12.33
C VAL A 112 -15.23 -12.97 13.22
N GLN A 113 -16.34 -13.54 13.67
CA GLN A 113 -17.27 -12.88 14.57
C GLN A 113 -16.59 -12.45 15.88
N SER A 114 -15.76 -13.31 16.48
CA SER A 114 -15.03 -12.96 17.71
C SER A 114 -14.09 -11.78 17.53
N PHE A 115 -13.47 -11.61 16.36
CA PHE A 115 -12.65 -10.45 16.05
C PHE A 115 -13.49 -9.17 16.00
N PHE A 116 -14.61 -9.17 15.27
CA PHE A 116 -15.48 -8.00 15.18
C PHE A 116 -16.10 -7.62 16.54
N HIS A 117 -16.35 -8.58 17.42
CA HIS A 117 -16.86 -8.30 18.78
C HIS A 117 -15.77 -7.82 19.75
N SER A 118 -14.61 -8.48 19.78
CA SER A 118 -13.54 -8.19 20.74
C SER A 118 -12.55 -7.13 20.29
N GLY A 119 -12.47 -6.89 18.97
CA GLY A 119 -11.42 -6.10 18.33
C GLY A 119 -10.03 -6.71 18.45
N LYS A 120 -9.90 -8.01 18.76
CA LYS A 120 -8.62 -8.70 18.96
C LYS A 120 -8.41 -9.83 17.97
N LEU A 121 -7.29 -9.76 17.26
CA LEU A 121 -6.90 -10.80 16.31
C LEU A 121 -5.91 -11.75 17.00
N PRO A 122 -6.14 -13.08 17.00
CA PRO A 122 -5.16 -14.01 17.54
C PRO A 122 -3.80 -13.86 16.85
N ARG A 123 -2.75 -13.56 17.61
CA ARG A 123 -1.40 -13.25 17.07
C ARG A 123 -0.88 -14.29 16.08
N ARG A 124 -1.17 -15.57 16.32
CA ARG A 124 -0.76 -16.68 15.43
C ARG A 124 -1.36 -16.56 14.02
N LEU A 125 -2.55 -15.98 13.89
CA LEU A 125 -3.21 -15.78 12.60
C LEU A 125 -2.67 -14.56 11.85
N ASN A 126 -2.02 -13.63 12.55
CA ASN A 126 -1.41 -12.44 11.99
C ASN A 126 0.11 -12.58 11.79
N HIS A 127 0.65 -13.79 11.95
CA HIS A 127 2.02 -14.12 11.57
C HIS A 127 2.06 -14.55 10.10
N THR A 128 3.00 -14.02 9.32
CA THR A 128 3.16 -14.42 7.91
C THR A 128 4.62 -14.52 7.49
N LEU A 129 4.84 -15.18 6.36
CA LEU A 129 6.16 -15.32 5.75
C LEU A 129 6.36 -14.28 4.66
N ILE A 130 7.51 -13.62 4.66
CA ILE A 130 7.94 -12.75 3.55
C ILE A 130 8.75 -13.61 2.57
N THR A 131 8.26 -13.73 1.34
CA THR A 131 9.05 -14.30 0.24
C THR A 131 9.67 -13.19 -0.60
N LEU A 132 10.81 -13.46 -1.22
CA LEU A 132 11.55 -12.50 -2.04
C LEU A 132 11.36 -12.79 -3.52
N ILE A 133 10.89 -11.80 -4.27
CA ILE A 133 10.79 -11.86 -5.73
C ILE A 133 11.79 -10.88 -6.35
N PRO A 134 12.67 -11.33 -7.28
CA PRO A 134 13.67 -10.44 -7.87
C PRO A 134 13.01 -9.35 -8.73
N LYS A 135 13.46 -8.09 -8.61
CA LYS A 135 13.03 -6.98 -9.48
C LYS A 135 13.75 -6.99 -10.82
N ILE A 136 14.98 -7.48 -10.83
CA ILE A 136 15.89 -7.50 -11.97
C ILE A 136 16.58 -8.88 -12.03
N PRO A 137 17.13 -9.26 -13.20
CA PRO A 137 18.01 -10.43 -13.28
C PRO A 137 19.22 -10.27 -12.36
N ASN A 138 19.63 -11.36 -11.69
CA ASN A 138 20.82 -11.42 -10.83
C ASN A 138 20.90 -10.29 -9.79
N PRO A 139 19.92 -10.18 -8.89
CA PRO A 139 19.92 -9.16 -7.84
C PRO A 139 21.10 -9.36 -6.88
N ARG A 140 21.80 -8.27 -6.56
CA ARG A 140 22.97 -8.24 -5.69
C ARG A 140 22.66 -7.79 -4.26
N ASN A 141 21.70 -6.89 -4.06
CA ASN A 141 21.36 -6.36 -2.74
C ASN A 141 19.84 -6.37 -2.47
N MET A 142 19.46 -6.19 -1.20
CA MET A 142 18.08 -6.29 -0.74
C MET A 142 17.10 -5.30 -1.38
N LYS A 143 17.58 -4.15 -1.90
CA LYS A 143 16.71 -3.15 -2.57
C LYS A 143 16.16 -3.65 -3.91
N GLN A 144 16.87 -4.61 -4.52
CA GLN A 144 16.55 -5.24 -5.80
C GLN A 144 15.57 -6.41 -5.66
N TRP A 145 15.09 -6.69 -4.45
CA TRP A 145 14.05 -7.68 -4.17
C TRP A 145 12.73 -7.00 -3.81
N ARG A 146 11.61 -7.62 -4.18
CA ARG A 146 10.26 -7.28 -3.73
C ARG A 146 9.87 -8.21 -2.59
N PRO A 147 9.53 -7.69 -1.40
CA PRO A 147 8.95 -8.50 -0.34
C PRO A 147 7.48 -8.77 -0.65
N ILE A 148 7.09 -10.04 -0.75
CA ILE A 148 5.69 -10.44 -0.83
C ILE A 148 5.33 -11.17 0.44
N SER A 149 4.34 -10.66 1.17
CA SER A 149 3.75 -11.40 2.30
C SER A 149 2.90 -12.53 1.74
N LEU A 150 3.08 -13.74 2.25
CA LEU A 150 2.25 -14.91 1.89
C LEU A 150 0.87 -14.82 2.59
N CYS A 151 0.12 -13.77 2.25
CA CYS A 151 -1.28 -13.59 2.62
C CYS A 151 -2.12 -14.30 1.56
N ASN A 152 -2.44 -15.58 1.78
CA ASN A 152 -2.99 -16.50 0.79
C ASN A 152 -4.46 -16.24 0.41
N ILE A 153 -4.91 -14.98 0.40
CA ILE A 153 -6.30 -14.57 0.20
C ILE A 153 -6.51 -13.80 -1.10
N ILE A 154 -5.46 -13.21 -1.70
CA ILE A 154 -5.60 -12.47 -2.96
C ILE A 154 -5.65 -13.43 -4.16
N SER A 155 -6.68 -13.26 -4.99
CA SER A 155 -6.77 -13.88 -6.31
C SER A 155 -5.81 -13.19 -7.29
N PRO A 156 -5.11 -13.91 -8.18
CA PRO A 156 -4.29 -13.30 -9.23
C PRO A 156 -5.11 -12.48 -10.23
N HIS A 157 -6.45 -12.51 -10.16
CA HIS A 157 -7.37 -11.68 -10.94
C HIS A 157 -7.77 -10.35 -10.25
N GLN A 158 -7.32 -10.06 -9.03
CA GLN A 158 -7.48 -8.74 -8.41
C GLN A 158 -6.45 -7.77 -8.99
N SER A 159 -6.72 -7.32 -10.22
CA SER A 159 -5.81 -6.49 -11.03
C SER A 159 -6.28 -5.05 -11.21
N ALA A 160 -7.02 -4.49 -10.25
CA ALA A 160 -7.38 -3.08 -10.21
C ALA A 160 -7.92 -2.72 -8.82
N PHE A 161 -7.24 -1.83 -8.10
CA PHE A 161 -7.57 -1.52 -6.70
C PHE A 161 -8.81 -0.63 -6.51
N VAL A 162 -9.52 -0.30 -7.59
CA VAL A 162 -10.87 0.27 -7.59
C VAL A 162 -11.61 -0.32 -8.79
N ALA A 163 -12.80 -0.90 -8.59
CA ALA A 163 -13.65 -1.32 -9.69
C ALA A 163 -13.95 -0.12 -10.60
N GLU A 164 -13.95 -0.31 -11.93
CA GLU A 164 -14.27 0.72 -12.95
C GLU A 164 -13.21 1.81 -13.21
N ARG A 165 -12.00 1.76 -12.62
CA ARG A 165 -10.88 2.62 -13.03
C ARG A 165 -9.83 1.79 -13.77
N GLN A 166 -9.83 1.83 -15.10
CA GLN A 166 -8.79 1.18 -15.88
C GLN A 166 -7.52 2.04 -15.90
N ILE A 167 -6.36 1.40 -15.77
CA ILE A 167 -5.04 2.07 -15.86
C ILE A 167 -4.90 2.80 -17.21
N THR A 168 -5.53 2.27 -18.26
CA THR A 168 -5.55 2.82 -19.62
C THR A 168 -6.16 4.21 -19.72
N ASP A 169 -7.18 4.52 -18.91
CA ASP A 169 -7.87 5.81 -18.95
C ASP A 169 -6.94 6.93 -18.48
N ASN A 170 -6.19 6.68 -17.41
CA ASN A 170 -5.19 7.62 -16.89
C ASN A 170 -4.02 7.80 -17.85
N ILE A 171 -3.58 6.72 -18.54
CA ILE A 171 -2.54 6.81 -19.57
C ILE A 171 -2.98 7.71 -20.71
N LEU A 172 -4.23 7.60 -21.17
CA LEU A 172 -4.78 8.42 -22.23
C LEU A 172 -4.83 9.90 -21.81
N VAL A 173 -5.26 10.19 -20.58
CA VAL A 173 -5.28 11.56 -20.03
C VAL A 173 -3.87 12.14 -19.94
N VAL A 174 -2.88 11.40 -19.43
CA VAL A 174 -1.48 11.84 -19.39
C VAL A 174 -0.96 12.11 -20.81
N HIS A 175 -1.26 11.21 -21.76
CA HIS A 175 -0.79 11.35 -23.13
C HIS A 175 -1.38 12.57 -23.82
N GLU A 176 -2.68 12.85 -23.62
CA GLU A 176 -3.34 14.04 -24.15
C GLU A 176 -2.79 15.33 -23.53
N ILE A 177 -2.52 15.34 -22.21
CA ILE A 177 -1.86 16.48 -21.54
C ILE A 177 -0.47 16.71 -22.14
N LEU A 178 0.38 15.67 -22.23
CA LEU A 178 1.73 15.80 -22.79
C LEU A 178 1.71 16.25 -24.24
N HIS A 179 0.78 15.73 -25.05
CA HIS A 179 0.61 16.11 -26.44
C HIS A 179 0.13 17.57 -26.59
N SER A 180 -0.80 18.01 -25.73
CA SER A 180 -1.25 19.40 -25.65
C SER A 180 -0.10 20.35 -25.26
N LEU A 181 0.75 19.94 -24.31
CA LEU A 181 1.96 20.67 -23.92
C LEU A 181 2.95 20.81 -25.07
N GLN A 182 3.21 19.74 -25.81
CA GLN A 182 4.10 19.75 -26.98
C GLN A 182 3.59 20.64 -28.12
N ARG A 183 2.26 20.81 -28.24
CA ARG A 183 1.64 21.66 -29.26
C ARG A 183 1.43 23.11 -28.83
N SER A 184 1.61 23.44 -27.54
CA SER A 184 1.50 24.81 -27.06
C SER A 184 2.60 25.69 -27.67
N LYS A 185 2.21 26.72 -28.43
CA LYS A 185 3.15 27.68 -29.04
C LYS A 185 3.45 28.79 -28.05
N GLY A 186 4.73 28.96 -27.69
CA GLY A 186 5.46 30.18 -27.29
C GLY A 186 4.92 31.16 -26.24
N SER A 187 3.61 31.38 -26.16
CA SER A 187 2.96 32.45 -25.40
C SER A 187 2.21 31.97 -24.15
N ASP A 188 2.07 30.65 -23.95
CA ASP A 188 1.54 30.07 -22.72
C ASP A 188 2.67 29.84 -21.70
N PRO A 189 2.42 30.00 -20.38
CA PRO A 189 3.42 29.71 -19.35
C PRO A 189 3.92 28.27 -19.49
N LYS A 190 5.24 28.11 -19.57
CA LYS A 190 5.90 26.80 -19.66
C LYS A 190 5.38 25.94 -18.51
N THR A 191 4.77 24.80 -18.82
CA THR A 191 4.27 23.86 -17.81
C THR A 191 5.31 22.77 -17.59
N LEU A 192 5.53 22.41 -16.34
CA LEU A 192 6.41 21.34 -15.88
C LEU A 192 5.55 20.13 -15.49
N ALA A 193 5.89 18.96 -16.02
CA ALA A 193 5.35 17.68 -15.58
C ALA A 193 6.39 16.98 -14.70
N LEU A 194 6.02 16.68 -13.46
CA LEU A 194 6.87 15.99 -12.49
C LEU A 194 6.38 14.57 -12.32
N LYS A 195 7.20 13.59 -12.69
CA LYS A 195 6.97 12.19 -12.34
C LYS A 195 7.53 11.92 -10.95
N LEU A 196 6.66 11.55 -10.02
CA LEU A 196 7.01 11.12 -8.68
C LEU A 196 6.93 9.61 -8.58
N ASP A 197 7.92 9.01 -7.93
CA ASP A 197 7.97 7.60 -7.57
C ASP A 197 8.14 7.48 -6.06
N MET A 198 7.11 6.96 -5.37
CA MET A 198 7.15 6.76 -3.94
C MET A 198 7.99 5.51 -3.60
N ALA A 199 9.21 5.75 -3.13
CA ALA A 199 10.15 4.68 -2.82
C ALA A 199 9.60 3.74 -1.72
N LYS A 200 9.26 2.50 -2.11
CA LYS A 200 8.72 1.47 -1.21
C LYS A 200 7.46 1.92 -0.46
N ALA A 201 6.55 2.58 -1.17
CA ALA A 201 5.39 3.25 -0.58
C ALA A 201 4.58 2.36 0.40
N PHE A 202 4.29 1.11 0.03
CA PHE A 202 3.59 0.18 0.93
C PHE A 202 4.39 -0.12 2.21
N ASP A 203 5.70 -0.34 2.08
CA ASP A 203 6.55 -0.79 3.19
C ASP A 203 6.83 0.31 4.21
N ARG A 204 6.63 1.59 3.83
CA ARG A 204 6.97 2.76 4.64
C ARG A 204 5.78 3.52 5.23
N VAL A 205 4.54 3.13 4.92
CA VAL A 205 3.35 3.80 5.45
C VAL A 205 3.37 3.84 6.98
N GLU A 206 3.39 5.04 7.54
CA GLU A 206 3.27 5.27 8.98
C GLU A 206 1.83 5.05 9.44
N TRP A 207 1.63 4.07 10.34
CA TRP A 207 0.29 3.75 10.85
C TRP A 207 -0.40 4.91 11.56
N PRO A 208 0.27 5.75 12.36
CA PRO A 208 -0.37 6.91 12.98
C PRO A 208 -0.98 7.87 11.95
N PHE A 209 -0.31 8.06 10.81
CA PHE A 209 -0.82 8.89 9.71
C PHE A 209 -2.05 8.27 9.05
N LEU A 210 -2.00 6.97 8.72
CA LEU A 210 -3.15 6.25 8.17
C LEU A 210 -4.39 6.36 9.06
N ILE A 211 -4.22 6.15 10.37
CA ILE A 211 -5.33 6.24 11.33
C ILE A 211 -5.84 7.69 11.47
N ALA A 212 -4.97 8.69 11.40
CA ALA A 212 -5.37 10.10 11.39
C ALA A 212 -6.18 10.45 10.12
N MET A 213 -5.75 9.97 8.95
CA MET A 213 -6.48 10.09 7.68
C MET A 213 -7.87 9.47 7.77
N MET A 214 -7.97 8.23 8.25
CA MET A 214 -9.26 7.55 8.42
C MET A 214 -10.21 8.34 9.34
N LYS A 215 -9.70 8.86 10.47
CA LYS A 215 -10.50 9.68 11.38
C LYS A 215 -11.01 10.96 10.71
N LYS A 216 -10.15 11.68 9.97
CA LYS A 216 -10.54 12.91 9.25
C LYS A 216 -11.55 12.63 8.14
N LEU A 217 -11.43 11.50 7.44
CA LEU A 217 -12.41 11.06 6.43
C LEU A 217 -13.78 10.69 7.03
N GLY A 218 -13.87 10.49 8.35
CA GLY A 218 -15.12 10.20 9.05
C GLY A 218 -15.36 8.73 9.38
N PHE A 219 -14.34 7.87 9.27
CA PHE A 219 -14.49 6.47 9.67
C PHE A 219 -14.79 6.37 11.17
N PRO A 220 -15.72 5.47 11.58
CA PRO A 220 -16.00 5.25 13.00
C PRO A 220 -14.75 4.83 13.78
N TYR A 221 -14.66 5.25 15.04
CA TYR A 221 -13.53 4.90 15.91
C TYR A 221 -13.33 3.38 16.03
N GLN A 222 -14.43 2.64 16.19
CA GLN A 222 -14.40 1.19 16.31
C GLN A 222 -13.80 0.53 15.06
N PHE A 223 -14.17 1.00 13.86
CA PHE A 223 -13.63 0.51 12.60
C PHE A 223 -12.13 0.83 12.47
N CYS A 224 -11.72 2.05 12.82
CA CYS A 224 -10.31 2.42 12.87
C CYS A 224 -9.51 1.51 13.82
N SER A 225 -10.09 1.15 14.96
CA SER A 225 -9.47 0.23 15.94
C SER A 225 -9.28 -1.17 15.37
N TRP A 226 -10.29 -1.72 14.67
CA TRP A 226 -10.16 -3.00 13.98
C TRP A 226 -9.05 -3.00 12.93
N ILE A 227 -8.99 -1.95 12.11
CA ILE A 227 -7.91 -1.79 11.11
C ILE A 227 -6.54 -1.69 11.79
N PHE A 228 -6.44 -0.89 12.86
CA PHE A 228 -5.20 -0.75 13.60
C PHE A 228 -4.74 -2.08 14.21
N GLU A 229 -5.64 -2.89 14.77
CA GLU A 229 -5.31 -4.23 15.27
C GLU A 229 -4.76 -5.13 14.15
N CYS A 230 -5.38 -5.12 12.96
CA CYS A 230 -4.95 -5.92 11.81
C CYS A 230 -3.53 -5.59 11.32
N ILE A 231 -3.15 -4.31 11.32
CA ILE A 231 -1.84 -3.86 10.84
C ILE A 231 -0.76 -3.88 11.95
N SER A 232 -1.11 -3.54 13.19
CA SER A 232 -0.12 -3.36 14.28
C SER A 232 0.31 -4.63 14.99
N THR A 233 -0.51 -5.70 14.93
CA THR A 233 -0.20 -6.97 15.60
C THR A 233 0.52 -7.99 14.71
N VAL A 234 0.87 -7.58 13.49
CA VAL A 234 1.52 -8.44 12.51
C VAL A 234 2.93 -8.80 12.95
N SER A 235 3.37 -9.99 12.57
CA SER A 235 4.77 -10.40 12.70
C SER A 235 5.21 -11.18 11.47
N TYR A 236 6.50 -11.09 11.14
CA TYR A 236 7.05 -11.73 9.96
C TYR A 236 8.22 -12.65 10.29
N SER A 237 8.34 -13.73 9.54
CA SER A 237 9.61 -14.43 9.30
C SER A 237 9.95 -14.33 7.83
N VAL A 238 11.23 -14.28 7.47
CA VAL A 238 11.65 -14.19 6.07
C VAL A 238 11.94 -15.59 5.54
N LEU A 239 11.37 -15.94 4.39
CA LEU A 239 11.60 -17.23 3.75
C LEU A 239 12.83 -17.12 2.82
N ILE A 240 13.95 -17.71 3.23
CA ILE A 240 15.18 -17.77 2.43
C ILE A 240 15.49 -19.23 2.12
N ASN A 241 15.66 -19.55 0.84
CA ASN A 241 16.03 -20.90 0.38
C ASN A 241 15.14 -22.04 0.93
N GLY A 242 13.89 -21.74 1.31
CA GLY A 242 12.94 -22.70 1.88
C GLY A 242 12.92 -22.77 3.40
N ALA A 243 13.82 -22.05 4.09
CA ALA A 243 13.82 -21.93 5.55
C ALA A 243 13.22 -20.59 5.99
N ALA A 244 12.34 -20.63 6.99
CA ALA A 244 11.83 -19.42 7.64
C ALA A 244 12.85 -18.94 8.67
N ILE A 245 13.31 -17.70 8.55
CA ILE A 245 14.38 -17.13 9.37
C ILE A 245 13.97 -15.82 10.04
N GLY A 246 14.56 -15.59 11.21
CA GLY A 246 14.39 -14.37 11.97
C GLY A 246 12.95 -14.12 12.45
N HIS A 247 12.79 -12.99 13.12
CA HIS A 247 11.48 -12.50 13.56
C HIS A 247 11.47 -10.99 13.47
N VAL A 248 10.56 -10.44 12.67
CA VAL A 248 10.44 -9.00 12.46
C VAL A 248 9.09 -8.55 12.98
N ASN A 249 9.13 -7.61 13.93
CA ASN A 249 7.95 -6.92 14.44
C ASN A 249 7.94 -5.50 13.86
N PRO A 250 7.12 -5.23 12.85
CA PRO A 250 7.06 -3.90 12.28
C PRO A 250 6.43 -2.90 13.25
N SER A 251 6.76 -1.62 13.05
CA SER A 251 6.05 -0.46 13.60
C SER A 251 5.49 0.47 12.52
N ARG A 252 5.72 0.13 11.24
CA ARG A 252 5.14 0.77 10.05
C ARG A 252 5.00 -0.22 8.89
N GLY A 253 4.36 0.23 7.82
CA GLY A 253 4.23 -0.48 6.56
C GLY A 253 2.94 -1.31 6.44
N LEU A 254 2.59 -1.63 5.22
CA LEU A 254 1.42 -2.42 4.83
C LEU A 254 1.87 -3.70 4.11
N ARG A 255 1.15 -4.80 4.33
CA ARG A 255 1.51 -6.10 3.76
C ARG A 255 1.26 -6.13 2.25
N GLN A 256 2.32 -6.26 1.46
CA GLN A 256 2.19 -6.57 0.03
C GLN A 256 1.63 -7.99 -0.15
N GLY A 257 0.51 -8.11 -0.86
CA GLY A 257 -0.22 -9.37 -1.02
C GLY A 257 -1.40 -9.55 -0.05
N ASP A 258 -1.65 -8.60 0.86
CA ASP A 258 -2.85 -8.57 1.71
C ASP A 258 -3.99 -7.81 1.01
N PRO A 259 -5.21 -8.37 0.90
CA PRO A 259 -6.33 -7.72 0.23
C PRO A 259 -6.71 -6.34 0.81
N LEU A 260 -6.42 -6.10 2.09
CA LEU A 260 -6.76 -4.86 2.77
C LEU A 260 -5.77 -3.72 2.45
N SER A 261 -4.49 -4.06 2.33
CA SER A 261 -3.39 -3.08 2.20
C SER A 261 -3.56 -2.09 1.05
N PRO A 262 -4.05 -2.46 -0.15
CA PRO A 262 -4.26 -1.51 -1.23
C PRO A 262 -5.30 -0.44 -0.92
N PHE A 263 -6.40 -0.78 -0.27
CA PHE A 263 -7.42 0.20 0.12
C PHE A 263 -6.89 1.17 1.17
N LEU A 264 -6.13 0.65 2.14
CA LEU A 264 -5.45 1.50 3.13
C LEU A 264 -4.43 2.43 2.49
N PHE A 265 -3.70 1.94 1.48
CA PHE A 265 -2.76 2.75 0.72
C PHE A 265 -3.45 3.88 -0.04
N LEU A 266 -4.61 3.63 -0.65
CA LEU A 266 -5.42 4.67 -1.30
C LEU A 266 -5.87 5.74 -0.32
N ILE A 267 -6.23 5.37 0.92
CA ILE A 267 -6.58 6.33 1.98
C ILE A 267 -5.38 7.23 2.30
N CYS A 268 -4.15 6.68 2.38
CA CYS A 268 -2.95 7.49 2.57
C CYS A 268 -2.70 8.44 1.39
N ALA A 269 -2.81 7.93 0.15
CA ALA A 269 -2.60 8.73 -1.06
C ALA A 269 -3.60 9.90 -1.19
N GLU A 270 -4.82 9.76 -0.67
CA GLU A 270 -5.79 10.86 -0.62
C GLU A 270 -5.30 12.03 0.27
N GLY A 271 -4.38 11.79 1.19
CA GLY A 271 -3.72 12.84 1.97
C GLY A 271 -2.90 13.77 1.07
N LEU A 272 -2.12 13.22 0.13
CA LEU A 272 -1.37 13.99 -0.86
C LEU A 272 -2.30 14.78 -1.79
N THR A 273 -3.37 14.14 -2.27
CA THR A 273 -4.43 14.81 -3.05
C THR A 273 -5.02 16.01 -2.30
N SER A 274 -5.33 15.83 -1.01
CA SER A 274 -5.94 16.88 -0.18
C SER A 274 -4.98 18.03 0.06
N LEU A 275 -3.69 17.75 0.29
CA LEU A 275 -2.65 18.77 0.41
C LEU A 275 -2.50 19.59 -0.86
N ILE A 276 -2.46 18.94 -2.03
CA ILE A 276 -2.37 19.63 -3.32
C ILE A 276 -3.58 20.56 -3.51
N LYS A 277 -4.80 20.06 -3.27
CA LYS A 277 -6.04 20.85 -3.38
C LYS A 277 -6.06 22.06 -2.45
N ALA A 278 -5.60 21.91 -1.21
CA ALA A 278 -5.54 23.03 -0.27
C ALA A 278 -4.60 24.16 -0.73
N PHE A 279 -3.53 23.83 -1.47
CA PHE A 279 -2.64 24.83 -2.07
C PHE A 279 -3.22 25.43 -3.36
N GLU A 280 -3.98 24.67 -4.15
CA GLU A 280 -4.74 25.21 -5.29
C GLU A 280 -5.76 26.27 -4.84
N GLU A 281 -6.52 25.97 -3.78
CA GLU A 281 -7.53 26.88 -3.23
C GLU A 281 -6.93 28.20 -2.72
N ARG A 282 -5.68 28.16 -2.27
CA ARG A 282 -4.90 29.34 -1.83
C ARG A 282 -4.28 30.12 -3.00
N GLN A 283 -4.59 29.76 -4.25
CA GLN A 283 -3.96 30.28 -5.48
C GLN A 283 -2.43 30.13 -5.50
N ALA A 284 -1.88 29.21 -4.69
CA ALA A 284 -0.44 28.97 -4.62
C ALA A 284 0.05 28.00 -5.72
N LEU A 285 -0.86 27.22 -6.30
CA LEU A 285 -0.60 26.29 -7.40
C LEU A 285 -1.55 26.54 -8.56
N HIS A 286 -1.01 26.63 -9.77
CA HIS A 286 -1.82 26.82 -10.96
C HIS A 286 -2.36 25.48 -11.47
N VAL A 287 -3.68 25.36 -11.59
CA VAL A 287 -4.32 24.16 -12.14
C VAL A 287 -4.17 24.14 -13.66
N PHE A 288 -3.61 23.06 -14.22
CA PHE A 288 -3.57 22.90 -15.66
C PHE A 288 -4.99 22.68 -16.19
N ARG A 289 -5.43 23.53 -17.13
CA ARG A 289 -6.73 23.41 -17.79
C ARG A 289 -6.51 23.00 -19.24
N LEU A 290 -7.03 21.84 -19.61
CA LEU A 290 -7.07 21.43 -21.01
C LEU A 290 -7.99 22.38 -21.80
N ARG A 291 -7.54 22.85 -22.96
CA ARG A 291 -8.37 23.68 -23.86
C ARG A 291 -9.52 22.83 -24.40
N GLY A 292 -10.76 23.27 -24.18
CA GLY A 292 -11.96 22.70 -24.81
C GLY A 292 -13.00 22.18 -23.83
N ASP A 293 -12.61 21.44 -22.79
CA ASP A 293 -13.55 20.68 -21.94
C ASP A 293 -13.65 21.15 -20.48
N GLY A 294 -12.92 22.20 -20.08
CA GLY A 294 -12.98 22.72 -18.70
C GLY A 294 -12.44 21.76 -17.62
N ILE A 295 -11.85 20.63 -18.02
CA ILE A 295 -11.22 19.68 -17.10
C ILE A 295 -9.93 20.30 -16.56
N SER A 296 -9.91 20.50 -15.25
CA SER A 296 -8.80 21.06 -14.50
C SER A 296 -8.06 19.95 -13.76
N ILE A 297 -6.79 19.70 -14.10
CA ILE A 297 -6.00 18.60 -13.56
C ILE A 297 -4.69 19.18 -13.02
N SER A 298 -4.41 18.97 -11.73
CA SER A 298 -3.10 19.27 -11.14
C SER A 298 -2.28 18.03 -10.85
N HIS A 299 -2.93 16.88 -10.63
CA HIS A 299 -2.27 15.65 -10.26
C HIS A 299 -3.03 14.42 -10.76
N LEU A 300 -2.27 13.39 -11.09
CA LEU A 300 -2.76 12.05 -11.40
C LEU A 300 -1.98 11.08 -10.52
N LEU A 301 -2.63 10.49 -9.52
CA LEU A 301 -2.02 9.49 -8.63
C LEU A 301 -2.40 8.09 -9.12
N PHE A 302 -1.40 7.27 -9.40
CA PHE A 302 -1.57 5.85 -9.74
C PHE A 302 -0.73 4.97 -8.82
N ALA A 303 -1.32 4.54 -7.71
CA ALA A 303 -0.60 3.78 -6.69
C ALA A 303 0.75 4.45 -6.34
N ASN A 304 1.88 3.88 -6.75
CA ASN A 304 3.22 4.41 -6.48
C ASN A 304 3.72 5.44 -7.50
N ASP A 305 3.16 5.44 -8.72
CA ASP A 305 3.51 6.38 -9.79
C ASP A 305 2.54 7.57 -9.72
N SER A 306 3.07 8.77 -9.55
CA SER A 306 2.24 9.98 -9.52
C SER A 306 2.79 11.02 -10.49
N VAL A 307 1.91 11.69 -11.22
CA VAL A 307 2.29 12.78 -12.13
C VAL A 307 1.67 14.08 -11.62
N LEU A 308 2.51 15.06 -11.32
CA LEU A 308 2.08 16.41 -10.96
C LEU A 308 2.34 17.36 -12.12
N PHE A 309 1.45 18.34 -12.27
CA PHE A 309 1.59 19.42 -13.24
C PHE A 309 1.64 20.76 -12.50
N CYS A 310 2.63 21.58 -12.80
CA CYS A 310 2.79 22.93 -12.27
C CYS A 310 3.42 23.85 -13.32
N ARG A 311 3.46 25.16 -13.12
CA ARG A 311 4.24 26.04 -13.99
C ARG A 311 5.73 25.84 -13.74
N ALA A 312 6.52 26.00 -14.79
CA ALA A 312 7.98 26.04 -14.74
C ALA A 312 8.46 27.38 -14.16
N ASP A 313 8.08 27.65 -12.92
CA ASP A 313 8.45 28.81 -12.11
C ASP A 313 9.04 28.32 -10.78
N GLU A 314 10.04 29.04 -10.28
CA GLU A 314 10.77 28.66 -9.07
C GLU A 314 9.88 28.66 -7.82
N ARG A 315 8.89 29.57 -7.75
CA ARG A 315 7.97 29.64 -6.61
C ARG A 315 7.02 28.45 -6.58
N GLU A 316 6.44 28.09 -7.73
CA GLU A 316 5.58 26.90 -7.83
C GLU A 316 6.35 25.62 -7.55
N ALA A 317 7.58 25.50 -8.05
CA ALA A 317 8.44 24.36 -7.73
C ALA A 317 8.72 24.25 -6.22
N GLN A 318 8.99 25.37 -5.55
CA GLN A 318 9.19 25.38 -4.10
C GLN A 318 7.93 24.99 -3.33
N PHE A 319 6.74 25.40 -3.79
CA PHE A 319 5.48 24.97 -3.18
C PHE A 319 5.26 23.47 -3.31
N VAL A 320 5.52 22.90 -4.51
CA VAL A 320 5.45 21.44 -4.71
C VAL A 320 6.41 20.73 -3.77
N LEU A 321 7.66 21.20 -3.65
CA LEU A 321 8.63 20.62 -2.72
C LEU A 321 8.15 20.65 -1.26
N ASN A 322 7.57 21.77 -0.83
CA ASN A 322 7.05 21.91 0.54
C ASN A 322 5.89 20.94 0.81
N ILE A 323 5.00 20.74 -0.16
CA ILE A 323 3.90 19.75 -0.07
C ILE A 323 4.47 18.34 0.05
N LEU A 324 5.43 17.98 -0.80
CA LEU A 324 6.04 16.66 -0.79
C LEU A 324 6.79 16.39 0.52
N GLN A 325 7.53 17.38 1.04
CA GLN A 325 8.20 17.27 2.34
C GLN A 325 7.22 17.16 3.51
N CYS A 326 6.08 17.87 3.45
CA CYS A 326 5.04 17.75 4.47
C CYS A 326 4.42 16.35 4.46
N TYR A 327 4.08 15.85 3.26
CA TYR A 327 3.53 14.52 3.08
C TYR A 327 4.53 13.44 3.50
N GLU A 328 5.78 13.49 3.05
CA GLU A 328 6.86 12.56 3.43
C GLU A 328 7.06 12.50 4.95
N ALA A 329 7.15 13.66 5.62
CA ALA A 329 7.34 13.74 7.06
C ALA A 329 6.13 13.24 7.89
N ALA A 330 4.96 13.08 7.25
CA ALA A 330 3.76 12.57 7.87
C ALA A 330 3.53 11.08 7.54
N SER A 331 3.63 10.70 6.27
CA SER A 331 3.25 9.37 5.76
C SER A 331 4.38 8.34 5.79
N GLY A 332 5.65 8.78 5.81
CA GLY A 332 6.85 7.93 5.79
C GLY A 332 7.48 7.71 4.42
#